data_AF-A0A4V1Q6G1-F1
#
_entry.id   AF-A0A4V1Q6G1-F1
#
_cell.length_a   1.000
_cell.length_b   1.000
_cell.length_c   1.000
_cell.angle_alpha   90.00
_cell.angle_beta   90.00
_cell.angle_gamma   90.00
#
_symmetry.space_group_name_H-M   'P 1'
#
loop_
_entity.id
_entity.type
_entity.pdbx_description
1 polymer ?
#
loop_
_entity_poly.entity_id
_entity_poly.type
_entity_poly.pdbx_seq_one_letter_code
_entity_poly.pdbx_strand_id
1 'polypeptide(L)'
;MDERELSIIQAIGEEVRDIITAMKSQLEREVKILVTDAVKAAVAEIPAPVVPELPDVTQLVTDAVKAAVAEIPAPVVPELPDVTQLITDAVKAAAAEIPAPVVPELPDVTQLVTDAVKAAVAGIPAPVAPELPDIPKLVADAVKAAVDEIPEPITPSDGRDALQIELEPCIDESKSYPRGTYATHKGGLWRSHQKTHGMRGWECIVDGVAGVNIHQDEERLFTISLEKASGLVEVKTFAIPVTIYRDVFKAGKEYEPGDTVTWAGSLWHCNEKTEDKPGEPGTKGWTLAVKKGRDLRDKQ
;
A
#
# COMPACT_ATOMS: atom_id res chain seq x y z
N MET A 1 17.44 42.96 43.19
CA MET A 1 16.01 42.63 43.06
C MET A 1 15.39 43.04 44.36
N ASP A 2 14.67 44.15 44.32
CA ASP A 2 14.18 44.82 45.53
C ASP A 2 12.87 44.16 46.00
N GLU A 3 12.52 44.27 47.28
CA GLU A 3 11.28 43.68 47.85
C GLU A 3 10.02 44.09 47.07
N ARG A 4 10.03 45.29 46.47
CA ARG A 4 8.95 45.79 45.63
C ARG A 4 8.78 44.98 44.34
N GLU A 5 9.87 44.57 43.69
CA GLU A 5 9.81 43.77 42.45
C GLU A 5 9.31 42.35 42.72
N LEU A 6 9.72 41.76 43.84
CA LEU A 6 9.21 40.46 44.32
C LEU A 6 7.70 40.49 44.59
N SER A 7 7.22 41.54 45.24
CA SER A 7 5.78 41.70 45.51
C SER A 7 4.94 41.84 44.23
N ILE A 8 5.48 42.51 43.20
CA ILE A 8 4.80 42.68 41.90
C ILE A 8 4.75 41.34 41.15
N ILE A 9 5.85 40.58 41.14
CA ILE A 9 5.88 39.25 40.50
C ILE A 9 4.91 38.29 41.18
N GLN A 10 4.82 38.31 42.52
CA GLN A 10 3.87 37.47 43.24
C GLN A 10 2.41 37.85 42.93
N ALA A 11 2.08 39.15 42.94
CA ALA A 11 0.75 39.62 42.59
C ALA A 11 0.35 39.24 41.16
N ILE A 12 1.26 39.40 40.19
CA ILE A 12 1.03 38.97 38.81
C ILE A 12 0.86 37.45 38.73
N GLY A 13 1.64 36.68 39.50
CA GLY A 13 1.52 35.22 39.54
C GLY A 13 0.18 34.73 40.11
N GLU A 14 -0.39 35.46 41.06
CA GLU A 14 -1.73 35.20 41.61
C GLU A 14 -2.82 35.55 40.60
N GLU A 15 -2.77 36.73 39.96
CA GLU A 15 -3.74 37.11 38.93
C GLU A 15 -3.71 36.16 37.72
N VAL A 16 -2.53 35.73 37.27
CA VAL A 16 -2.39 34.77 36.17
C VAL A 16 -2.98 33.42 36.55
N ARG A 17 -2.81 32.97 37.81
CA ARG A 17 -3.40 31.72 38.30
C ARG A 17 -4.93 31.79 38.32
N ASP A 18 -5.48 32.92 38.74
CA ASP A 18 -6.93 33.13 38.77
C ASP A 18 -7.51 33.14 37.35
N ILE A 19 -6.83 33.81 36.40
CA ILE A 19 -7.21 33.81 34.98
C ILE A 19 -7.19 32.39 34.40
N ILE A 20 -6.12 31.61 34.67
CA ILE A 20 -6.01 30.23 34.19
C ILE A 20 -7.15 29.37 34.75
N THR A 21 -7.47 29.55 36.03
CA THR A 21 -8.53 28.78 36.69
C THR A 21 -9.90 29.14 36.12
N ALA A 22 -10.15 30.43 35.87
CA ALA A 22 -11.38 30.90 35.24
C ALA A 22 -11.51 30.37 33.80
N MET A 23 -10.45 30.48 32.99
CA MET A 23 -10.43 29.97 31.61
C MET A 23 -10.67 28.46 31.56
N LYS A 24 -10.05 27.69 32.45
CA LYS A 24 -10.28 26.24 32.54
C LYS A 24 -11.74 25.92 32.84
N SER A 25 -12.33 26.61 33.82
CA SER A 25 -13.74 26.40 34.19
C SER A 25 -14.71 26.76 33.06
N GLN A 26 -14.39 27.81 32.29
CA GLN A 26 -15.20 28.21 31.14
C GLN A 26 -15.11 27.17 30.02
N LEU A 27 -13.90 26.70 29.71
CA LEU A 27 -13.68 25.68 28.68
C LEU A 27 -14.39 24.37 29.03
N GLU A 28 -14.29 23.90 30.28
CA GLU A 28 -15.00 22.69 30.74
C GLU A 28 -16.52 22.82 30.58
N ARG A 29 -17.06 24.02 30.84
CA ARG A 29 -18.49 24.30 30.67
C ARG A 29 -18.91 24.30 29.21
N GLU A 30 -18.17 24.97 28.34
CA GLU A 30 -18.46 25.03 26.90
C GLU A 30 -18.34 23.66 26.24
N VAL A 31 -17.29 22.89 26.55
CA VAL A 31 -17.10 21.52 26.06
C VAL A 31 -18.25 20.62 26.51
N LYS A 32 -18.66 20.71 27.79
CA LYS A 32 -19.78 19.90 28.29
C LYS A 32 -21.08 20.18 27.55
N ILE A 33 -21.39 21.45 27.29
CA ILE A 33 -22.59 21.84 26.55
C ILE A 33 -22.54 21.30 25.11
N LEU A 34 -21.42 21.52 24.42
CA LEU A 34 -21.24 21.09 23.02
C LEU A 34 -21.34 19.57 22.87
N VAL A 35 -20.72 18.81 23.78
CA VAL A 35 -20.82 17.34 23.82
C VAL A 35 -22.26 16.90 24.08
N THR A 36 -22.97 17.52 25.04
CA THR A 36 -24.36 17.13 25.32
C THR A 36 -25.31 17.42 24.15
N ASP A 37 -25.11 18.52 23.44
CA ASP A 37 -25.93 18.88 22.29
C ASP A 37 -25.62 17.99 21.08
N ALA A 38 -24.34 17.68 20.84
CA ALA A 38 -23.92 16.76 19.79
C ALA A 38 -24.46 15.33 20.03
N VAL A 39 -24.41 14.83 21.27
CA VAL A 39 -24.95 13.50 21.61
C VAL A 39 -26.46 13.47 21.44
N LYS A 40 -27.20 14.51 21.86
CA LYS A 40 -28.65 14.58 21.66
C LYS A 40 -29.03 14.61 20.17
N ALA A 41 -28.30 15.38 19.36
CA ALA A 41 -28.52 15.42 17.92
C ALA A 41 -28.26 14.04 17.27
N ALA A 42 -27.14 13.40 17.61
CA ALA A 42 -26.79 12.09 17.07
C ALA A 42 -27.79 11.00 17.46
N VAL A 43 -28.32 11.01 18.69
CA VAL A 43 -29.33 10.04 19.15
C VAL A 43 -30.67 10.25 18.45
N ALA A 44 -31.04 11.49 18.12
CA ALA A 44 -32.28 11.78 17.38
C ALA A 44 -32.24 11.34 15.91
N GLU A 45 -31.04 11.22 15.32
CA GLU A 45 -30.85 10.78 13.92
C GLU A 45 -30.82 9.26 13.75
N ILE A 46 -30.84 8.46 14.83
CA ILE A 46 -30.88 6.99 14.74
C ILE A 46 -32.32 6.56 14.39
N PRO A 47 -32.60 6.04 13.17
CA PRO A 47 -33.93 5.58 12.80
C PRO A 47 -34.29 4.29 13.56
N ALA A 48 -35.55 4.16 13.99
CA ALA A 48 -36.04 2.94 14.62
C ALA A 48 -35.93 1.73 13.64
N PRO A 49 -35.53 0.54 14.12
CA PRO A 49 -35.29 -0.61 13.25
C PRO A 49 -36.61 -1.12 12.66
N VAL A 50 -36.78 -0.96 11.36
CA VAL A 50 -37.79 -1.69 10.58
C VAL A 50 -37.16 -3.02 10.17
N VAL A 51 -37.66 -4.12 10.76
CA VAL A 51 -37.28 -5.49 10.40
C VAL A 51 -37.90 -5.82 9.03
N PRO A 52 -37.12 -6.02 7.96
CA PRO A 52 -37.66 -6.51 6.70
C PRO A 52 -37.73 -8.04 6.75
N GLU A 53 -38.89 -8.61 6.41
CA GLU A 53 -39.03 -10.06 6.22
C GLU A 53 -38.16 -10.50 5.02
N LEU A 54 -37.27 -11.47 5.23
CA LEU A 54 -36.37 -12.00 4.21
C LEU A 54 -37.15 -12.91 3.22
N PRO A 55 -36.96 -12.79 1.90
CA PRO A 55 -37.55 -13.72 0.93
C PRO A 55 -36.82 -15.07 0.89
N ASP A 56 -37.56 -16.13 0.55
CA ASP A 56 -37.13 -17.52 0.52
C ASP A 56 -36.02 -17.78 -0.52
N VAL A 57 -34.81 -18.05 0.00
CA VAL A 57 -33.54 -18.23 -0.75
C VAL A 57 -33.61 -19.40 -1.74
N THR A 58 -34.55 -20.33 -1.55
CA THR A 58 -34.70 -21.49 -2.42
C THR A 58 -35.16 -21.14 -3.83
N GLN A 59 -35.99 -20.09 -4.01
CA GLN A 59 -36.46 -19.71 -5.35
C GLN A 59 -35.40 -19.01 -6.19
N LEU A 60 -34.57 -18.15 -5.59
CA LEU A 60 -33.50 -17.42 -6.28
C LEU A 60 -32.41 -18.34 -6.85
N VAL A 61 -32.12 -19.46 -6.18
CA VAL A 61 -31.14 -20.44 -6.67
C VAL A 61 -31.67 -21.20 -7.88
N THR A 62 -32.97 -21.57 -7.89
CA THR A 62 -33.58 -22.25 -9.04
C THR A 62 -33.64 -21.38 -10.28
N ASP A 63 -33.98 -20.10 -10.14
CA ASP A 63 -34.08 -19.18 -11.28
C ASP A 63 -32.70 -18.83 -11.84
N ALA A 64 -31.68 -18.67 -10.98
CA ALA A 64 -30.31 -18.44 -11.40
C ALA A 64 -29.70 -19.65 -12.15
N VAL A 65 -29.97 -20.88 -11.69
CA VAL A 65 -29.49 -22.09 -12.37
C VAL A 65 -30.20 -22.32 -13.71
N LYS A 66 -31.49 -21.98 -13.81
CA LYS A 66 -32.27 -22.13 -15.04
C LYS A 66 -31.89 -21.09 -16.10
N ALA A 67 -31.52 -19.87 -15.68
CA ALA A 67 -30.96 -18.86 -16.57
C ALA A 67 -29.56 -19.23 -17.07
N ALA A 68 -28.69 -19.77 -16.20
CA ALA A 68 -27.31 -20.14 -16.56
C ALA A 68 -27.22 -21.33 -17.53
N VAL A 69 -28.19 -22.24 -17.54
CA VAL A 69 -28.20 -23.41 -18.46
C VAL A 69 -28.75 -23.04 -19.85
N ALA A 70 -29.52 -21.95 -19.98
CA ALA A 70 -30.07 -21.50 -21.25
C ALA A 70 -29.04 -20.72 -22.12
N GLU A 71 -27.98 -20.19 -21.51
CA GLU A 71 -26.96 -19.37 -22.20
C GLU A 71 -25.71 -20.13 -22.66
N ILE A 72 -25.67 -21.46 -22.63
CA ILE A 72 -24.53 -22.23 -23.17
C ILE A 72 -24.87 -22.72 -24.59
N PRO A 73 -24.36 -22.09 -25.67
CA PRO A 73 -24.48 -22.61 -27.02
C PRO A 73 -23.44 -23.72 -27.23
N ALA A 74 -23.83 -24.79 -27.91
CA ALA A 74 -22.93 -25.90 -28.24
C ALA A 74 -21.72 -25.44 -29.08
N PRO A 75 -20.52 -26.01 -28.89
CA PRO A 75 -19.32 -25.55 -29.57
C PRO A 75 -19.35 -25.93 -31.05
N VAL A 76 -19.31 -24.94 -31.93
CA VAL A 76 -19.01 -25.11 -33.36
C VAL A 76 -17.51 -24.97 -33.54
N VAL A 77 -16.85 -26.05 -33.94
CA VAL A 77 -15.43 -26.07 -34.34
C VAL A 77 -15.33 -25.45 -35.74
N PRO A 78 -14.61 -24.34 -35.94
CA PRO A 78 -14.37 -23.81 -37.28
C PRO A 78 -13.24 -24.60 -37.97
N GLU A 79 -13.50 -25.12 -39.17
CA GLU A 79 -12.47 -25.74 -40.01
C GLU A 79 -11.54 -24.66 -40.58
N LEU A 80 -10.23 -24.89 -40.45
CA LEU A 80 -9.17 -24.00 -40.97
C LEU A 80 -8.99 -24.23 -42.49
N PRO A 81 -8.86 -23.16 -43.31
CA PRO A 81 -8.56 -23.30 -44.74
C PRO A 81 -7.11 -23.69 -45.00
N ASP A 82 -6.90 -24.56 -45.99
CA ASP A 82 -5.60 -25.11 -46.37
C ASP A 82 -4.73 -24.06 -47.10
N VAL A 83 -3.72 -23.54 -46.39
CA VAL A 83 -2.83 -22.44 -46.82
C VAL A 83 -2.00 -22.79 -48.07
N THR A 84 -1.90 -24.08 -48.40
CA THR A 84 -1.16 -24.55 -49.58
C THR A 84 -1.85 -24.26 -50.91
N GLN A 85 -3.18 -24.07 -50.94
CA GLN A 85 -3.91 -23.72 -52.16
C GLN A 85 -3.83 -22.22 -52.50
N LEU A 86 -3.79 -21.34 -51.50
CA LEU A 86 -3.69 -19.89 -51.70
C LEU A 86 -2.35 -19.44 -52.32
N ILE A 87 -1.25 -20.12 -52.01
CA ILE A 87 0.07 -19.82 -52.58
C ILE A 87 0.16 -20.33 -54.02
N THR A 88 -0.51 -21.44 -54.33
CA THR A 88 -0.48 -22.05 -55.66
C THR A 88 -1.28 -21.23 -56.67
N ASP A 89 -2.42 -20.66 -56.27
CA ASP A 89 -3.24 -19.81 -57.14
C ASP A 89 -2.62 -18.41 -57.36
N ALA A 90 -1.92 -17.86 -56.36
CA ALA A 90 -1.21 -16.59 -56.49
C ALA A 90 -0.01 -16.67 -57.45
N VAL A 91 0.72 -17.80 -57.48
CA VAL A 91 1.86 -18.00 -58.38
C VAL A 91 1.40 -18.35 -59.80
N LYS A 92 0.26 -19.03 -59.98
CA LYS A 92 -0.31 -19.34 -61.30
C LYS A 92 -0.89 -18.12 -62.01
N ALA A 93 -1.42 -17.14 -61.28
CA ALA A 93 -1.96 -15.90 -61.84
C ALA A 93 -0.86 -14.94 -62.33
N ALA A 94 0.32 -14.93 -61.70
CA ALA A 94 1.43 -14.05 -62.08
C ALA A 94 2.29 -14.57 -63.25
N ALA A 95 2.25 -15.87 -63.54
CA ALA A 95 3.08 -16.50 -64.57
C ALA A 95 2.39 -16.68 -65.94
N ALA A 96 1.10 -16.32 -66.07
CA ALA A 96 0.29 -16.64 -67.25
C ALA A 96 -0.01 -15.47 -68.21
N GLU A 97 0.36 -14.23 -67.89
CA GLU A 97 -0.13 -13.05 -68.62
C GLU A 97 0.91 -12.13 -69.29
N ILE A 98 2.11 -12.61 -69.68
CA ILE A 98 2.88 -11.89 -70.71
C ILE A 98 3.54 -12.85 -71.71
N PRO A 99 3.02 -12.94 -72.95
CA PRO A 99 3.59 -13.74 -74.04
C PRO A 99 4.72 -13.01 -74.77
N ALA A 100 5.70 -13.78 -75.24
CA ALA A 100 6.86 -13.31 -76.00
C ALA A 100 6.50 -12.96 -77.46
N PRO A 101 6.91 -11.79 -77.99
CA PRO A 101 6.85 -11.51 -79.41
C PRO A 101 8.19 -11.76 -80.10
N VAL A 102 8.12 -12.52 -81.20
CA VAL A 102 9.14 -12.66 -82.25
C VAL A 102 9.03 -11.46 -83.23
N VAL A 103 9.93 -11.40 -84.23
CA VAL A 103 9.98 -10.58 -85.48
C VAL A 103 10.97 -9.36 -85.43
N PRO A 104 11.54 -8.87 -86.57
CA PRO A 104 12.77 -9.30 -87.29
C PRO A 104 13.86 -8.19 -87.41
N GLU A 105 14.97 -8.46 -88.12
CA GLU A 105 16.14 -7.58 -88.33
C GLU A 105 15.98 -6.42 -89.35
N LEU A 106 16.86 -5.41 -89.20
CA LEU A 106 17.32 -4.28 -90.09
C LEU A 106 16.89 -2.86 -89.63
N PRO A 107 17.68 -1.77 -89.85
CA PRO A 107 19.14 -1.61 -90.00
C PRO A 107 19.76 -0.71 -88.90
N ASP A 108 21.09 -0.65 -88.87
CA ASP A 108 21.94 -0.07 -87.82
C ASP A 108 21.93 1.48 -87.77
N VAL A 109 21.18 2.03 -86.81
CA VAL A 109 21.11 3.49 -86.50
C VAL A 109 22.17 3.91 -85.47
N THR A 110 22.93 2.95 -84.91
CA THR A 110 23.90 3.27 -83.84
C THR A 110 25.17 3.95 -84.36
N GLN A 111 25.53 3.76 -85.64
CA GLN A 111 26.69 4.42 -86.24
C GLN A 111 26.45 5.89 -86.62
N LEU A 112 25.23 6.27 -87.03
CA LEU A 112 24.92 7.68 -87.36
C LEU A 112 24.83 8.58 -86.11
N VAL A 113 24.49 8.00 -84.95
CA VAL A 113 24.44 8.73 -83.67
C VAL A 113 25.82 8.82 -83.01
N THR A 114 26.68 7.81 -83.18
CA THR A 114 28.03 7.85 -82.61
C THR A 114 28.92 8.89 -83.29
N ASP A 115 28.81 9.07 -84.61
CA ASP A 115 29.59 10.10 -85.31
C ASP A 115 29.09 11.53 -85.03
N ALA A 116 27.78 11.72 -84.85
CA ALA A 116 27.21 13.01 -84.44
C ALA A 116 27.56 13.38 -82.98
N VAL A 117 27.61 12.40 -82.07
CA VAL A 117 27.99 12.62 -80.65
C VAL A 117 29.50 12.83 -80.51
N LYS A 118 30.32 12.14 -81.31
CA LYS A 118 31.79 12.31 -81.28
C LYS A 118 32.23 13.68 -81.81
N ALA A 119 31.50 14.25 -82.76
CA ALA A 119 31.71 15.62 -83.24
C ALA A 119 31.26 16.69 -82.21
N ALA A 120 30.26 16.40 -81.37
CA ALA A 120 29.77 17.32 -80.33
C ALA A 120 30.62 17.33 -79.04
N VAL A 121 31.36 16.25 -78.75
CA VAL A 121 32.17 16.11 -77.53
C VAL A 121 33.60 16.67 -77.69
N ALA A 122 34.06 16.94 -78.92
CA ALA A 122 35.39 17.52 -79.19
C ALA A 122 35.52 19.03 -78.86
N GLY A 123 34.41 19.71 -78.51
CA GLY A 123 34.37 21.15 -78.27
C GLY A 123 34.25 21.61 -76.82
N ILE A 124 34.24 20.71 -75.83
CA ILE A 124 34.10 21.08 -74.41
C ILE A 124 35.48 20.99 -73.72
N PRO A 125 36.06 22.11 -73.25
CA PRO A 125 37.31 22.08 -72.48
C PRO A 125 37.11 21.35 -71.15
N ALA A 126 38.04 20.44 -70.83
CA ALA A 126 37.99 19.60 -69.63
C ALA A 126 38.07 20.45 -68.34
N PRO A 127 37.17 20.24 -67.36
CA PRO A 127 37.26 20.91 -66.07
C PRO A 127 38.38 20.29 -65.23
N VAL A 128 39.22 21.13 -64.64
CA VAL A 128 40.23 20.73 -63.65
C VAL A 128 39.51 20.22 -62.41
N ALA A 129 39.61 18.91 -62.14
CA ALA A 129 39.09 18.28 -60.93
C ALA A 129 39.98 18.66 -59.72
N PRO A 130 39.44 19.23 -58.63
CA PRO A 130 40.17 19.32 -57.37
C PRO A 130 40.27 17.93 -56.72
N GLU A 131 41.44 17.60 -56.16
CA GLU A 131 41.64 16.36 -55.40
C GLU A 131 40.71 16.34 -54.18
N LEU A 132 39.81 15.35 -54.14
CA LEU A 132 38.97 15.08 -52.98
C LEU A 132 39.84 14.50 -51.85
N PRO A 133 39.71 14.98 -50.60
CA PRO A 133 40.40 14.37 -49.47
C PRO A 133 39.91 12.93 -49.25
N ASP A 134 40.81 12.04 -48.81
CA ASP A 134 40.54 10.61 -48.55
C ASP A 134 39.44 10.43 -47.47
N ILE A 135 38.17 10.42 -47.90
CA ILE A 135 36.99 10.16 -47.08
C ILE A 135 37.14 8.87 -46.24
N PRO A 136 37.74 7.77 -46.74
CA PRO A 136 37.93 6.57 -45.93
C PRO A 136 38.85 6.77 -44.72
N LYS A 137 39.88 7.63 -44.83
CA LYS A 137 40.78 7.94 -43.70
C LYS A 137 40.09 8.82 -42.67
N LEU A 138 39.34 9.82 -43.11
CA LEU A 138 38.58 10.68 -42.18
C LEU A 138 37.50 9.88 -41.43
N VAL A 139 36.85 8.93 -42.09
CA VAL A 139 35.90 8.02 -41.44
C VAL A 139 36.63 7.08 -40.48
N ALA A 140 37.79 6.54 -40.85
CA ALA A 140 38.58 5.67 -39.97
C ALA A 140 39.07 6.42 -38.71
N ASP A 141 39.55 7.65 -38.87
CA ASP A 141 40.01 8.49 -37.76
C ASP A 141 38.84 8.94 -36.88
N ALA A 142 37.69 9.28 -37.47
CA ALA A 142 36.48 9.64 -36.73
C ALA A 142 35.88 8.43 -35.98
N VAL A 143 35.87 7.25 -36.58
CA VAL A 143 35.40 6.01 -35.93
C VAL A 143 36.36 5.60 -34.82
N LYS A 144 37.68 5.73 -35.02
CA LYS A 144 38.66 5.44 -33.99
C LYS A 144 38.53 6.41 -32.81
N ALA A 145 38.43 7.71 -33.08
CA ALA A 145 38.18 8.72 -32.04
C ALA A 145 36.87 8.43 -31.29
N ALA A 146 35.80 8.05 -31.99
CA ALA A 146 34.53 7.70 -31.37
C ALA A 146 34.62 6.42 -30.53
N VAL A 147 35.40 5.42 -30.95
CA VAL A 147 35.60 4.16 -30.20
C VAL A 147 36.49 4.38 -28.97
N ASP A 148 37.50 5.24 -29.07
CA ASP A 148 38.36 5.62 -27.95
C ASP A 148 37.60 6.48 -26.90
N GLU A 149 36.52 7.17 -27.31
CA GLU A 149 35.62 7.91 -26.41
C GLU A 149 34.53 7.02 -25.77
N ILE A 150 34.37 5.76 -26.18
CA ILE A 150 33.43 4.84 -25.51
C ILE A 150 34.03 4.48 -24.15
N PRO A 151 33.40 4.84 -23.02
CA PRO A 151 33.89 4.46 -21.70
C PRO A 151 33.95 2.94 -21.60
N GLU A 152 35.02 2.41 -21.01
CA GLU A 152 35.20 0.96 -20.84
C GLU A 152 33.94 0.33 -20.24
N PRO A 153 33.48 -0.83 -20.75
CA PRO A 153 32.33 -1.52 -20.21
C PRO A 153 32.55 -1.76 -18.72
N ILE A 154 31.63 -1.25 -17.88
CA ILE A 154 31.65 -1.52 -16.44
C ILE A 154 31.57 -3.04 -16.30
N THR A 155 32.67 -3.68 -15.90
CA THR A 155 32.71 -5.11 -15.64
C THR A 155 31.64 -5.42 -14.60
N PRO A 156 30.64 -6.27 -14.92
CA PRO A 156 29.66 -6.68 -13.93
C PRO A 156 30.40 -7.41 -12.83
N SER A 157 30.47 -6.82 -11.64
CA SER A 157 30.94 -7.53 -10.46
C SER A 157 29.88 -8.57 -10.09
N ASP A 158 30.28 -9.82 -9.90
CA ASP A 158 29.40 -10.87 -9.41
C ASP A 158 28.69 -10.43 -8.11
N GLY A 159 27.42 -10.79 -7.97
CA GLY A 159 26.67 -10.53 -6.75
C GLY A 159 27.33 -11.25 -5.57
N ARG A 160 27.39 -10.60 -4.40
CA ARG A 160 27.88 -11.27 -3.18
C ARG A 160 26.89 -12.34 -2.74
N ASP A 161 27.41 -13.52 -2.43
CA ASP A 161 26.61 -14.60 -1.85
C ASP A 161 26.07 -14.21 -0.47
N ALA A 162 24.91 -14.75 -0.09
CA ALA A 162 24.27 -14.43 1.20
C ALA A 162 25.19 -14.69 2.41
N LEU A 163 26.11 -15.66 2.31
CA LEU A 163 27.07 -16.01 3.36
C LEU A 163 28.22 -14.99 3.50
N GLN A 164 28.42 -14.11 2.52
CA GLN A 164 29.45 -13.07 2.50
C GLN A 164 28.90 -11.68 2.83
N ILE A 165 27.59 -11.57 3.11
CA ILE A 165 26.97 -10.30 3.52
C ILE A 165 27.32 -10.03 4.98
N GLU A 166 28.19 -9.04 5.20
CA GLU A 166 28.45 -8.51 6.53
C GLU A 166 27.31 -7.57 6.94
N LEU A 167 26.69 -7.86 8.09
CA LEU A 167 25.59 -7.08 8.64
C LEU A 167 26.10 -6.15 9.73
N GLU A 168 26.00 -4.85 9.50
CA GLU A 168 26.30 -3.85 10.52
C GLU A 168 25.22 -3.85 11.62
N PRO A 169 25.60 -3.84 12.91
CA PRO A 169 24.65 -3.94 14.01
C PRO A 169 23.77 -2.69 14.14
N CYS A 170 24.25 -1.50 13.79
CA CYS A 170 23.41 -0.31 13.68
C CYS A 170 23.90 0.64 12.58
N ILE A 171 23.00 1.44 12.00
CA ILE A 171 23.38 2.56 11.13
C ILE A 171 23.92 3.70 11.99
N ASP A 172 25.14 4.15 11.69
CA ASP A 172 25.71 5.38 12.24
C ASP A 172 25.49 6.52 11.24
N GLU A 173 24.61 7.46 11.57
CA GLU A 173 24.25 8.58 10.68
C GLU A 173 25.42 9.53 10.39
N SER A 174 26.49 9.50 11.19
CA SER A 174 27.69 10.31 10.95
C SER A 174 28.60 9.72 9.85
N LYS A 175 28.42 8.43 9.52
CA LYS A 175 29.22 7.71 8.53
C LYS A 175 28.52 7.61 7.19
N SER A 176 29.32 7.51 6.14
CA SER A 176 28.85 7.25 4.77
C SER A 176 29.20 5.81 4.40
N TYR A 177 28.19 5.05 4.00
CA TYR A 177 28.32 3.65 3.61
C TYR A 177 28.21 3.51 2.09
N PRO A 178 28.97 2.61 1.45
CA PRO A 178 28.83 2.35 0.02
C PRO A 178 27.48 1.67 -0.30
N ARG A 179 27.11 1.62 -1.59
CA ARG A 179 25.93 0.86 -2.05
C ARG A 179 26.11 -0.63 -1.77
N GLY A 180 25.06 -1.30 -1.31
CA GLY A 180 25.06 -2.74 -1.03
C GLY A 180 25.46 -3.13 0.39
N THR A 181 25.60 -2.16 1.30
CA THR A 181 25.77 -2.40 2.73
C THR A 181 24.43 -2.74 3.37
N TYR A 182 24.45 -3.72 4.28
CA TYR A 182 23.29 -4.10 5.08
C TYR A 182 23.54 -3.71 6.54
N ALA A 183 22.52 -3.17 7.19
CA ALA A 183 22.59 -2.76 8.58
C ALA A 183 21.23 -2.95 9.26
N THR A 184 21.23 -3.18 10.57
CA THR A 184 19.99 -3.09 11.35
C THR A 184 19.73 -1.65 11.77
N HIS A 185 18.47 -1.22 11.77
CA HIS A 185 18.08 0.10 12.26
C HIS A 185 16.59 0.08 12.64
N LYS A 186 16.26 0.66 13.81
CA LYS A 186 14.89 0.67 14.34
C LYS A 186 14.22 -0.72 14.32
N GLY A 187 14.96 -1.76 14.70
CA GLY A 187 14.47 -3.15 14.73
C GLY A 187 14.20 -3.80 13.37
N GLY A 188 14.46 -3.11 12.26
CA GLY A 188 14.36 -3.64 10.90
C GLY A 188 15.72 -3.86 10.23
N LEU A 189 15.70 -4.53 9.08
CA LEU A 189 16.86 -4.72 8.22
C LEU A 189 16.84 -3.71 7.07
N TRP A 190 17.94 -2.99 6.91
CA TRP A 190 18.08 -1.95 5.91
C TRP A 190 19.23 -2.25 4.97
N ARG A 191 19.09 -1.81 3.72
CA ARG A 191 20.11 -1.90 2.68
C ARG A 191 20.37 -0.53 2.09
N SER A 192 21.63 -0.21 1.85
CA SER A 192 21.99 0.96 1.06
C SER A 192 21.81 0.69 -0.44
N HIS A 193 20.93 1.43 -1.11
CA HIS A 193 20.79 1.39 -2.57
C HIS A 193 21.72 2.40 -3.27
N GLN A 194 22.38 3.28 -2.52
CA GLN A 194 23.40 4.20 -3.05
C GLN A 194 24.39 4.53 -1.94
N LYS A 195 25.42 5.32 -2.25
CA LYS A 195 26.31 5.85 -1.20
C LYS A 195 25.50 6.69 -0.23
N THR A 196 25.55 6.36 1.05
CA THR A 196 24.66 6.93 2.06
C THR A 196 25.20 8.23 2.65
N HIS A 197 24.29 9.10 3.07
CA HIS A 197 24.59 10.33 3.81
C HIS A 197 23.54 10.47 4.91
N GLY A 198 23.90 10.10 6.14
CA GLY A 198 22.93 9.88 7.21
C GLY A 198 21.94 8.78 6.82
N MET A 199 20.64 9.06 6.97
CA MET A 199 19.56 8.14 6.56
C MET A 199 19.25 8.14 5.06
N ARG A 200 19.81 9.07 4.27
CA ARG A 200 19.58 9.08 2.82
C ARG A 200 20.35 7.95 2.14
N GLY A 201 19.68 7.26 1.22
CA GLY A 201 20.25 6.13 0.47
C GLY A 201 20.02 4.77 1.13
N TRP A 202 19.40 4.74 2.30
CA TRP A 202 18.92 3.52 2.95
C TRP A 202 17.50 3.17 2.51
N GLU A 203 17.25 1.87 2.39
CA GLU A 203 15.96 1.29 2.06
C GLU A 203 15.66 0.19 3.09
N CYS A 204 14.48 0.24 3.70
CA CYS A 204 14.05 -0.78 4.66
C CYS A 204 13.56 -2.01 3.90
N ILE A 205 14.25 -3.14 4.06
CA ILE A 205 13.90 -4.42 3.41
C ILE A 205 12.97 -5.23 4.29
N VAL A 206 13.32 -5.36 5.57
CA VAL A 206 12.50 -6.08 6.55
C VAL A 206 11.93 -5.07 7.50
N ASP A 207 10.62 -4.86 7.39
CA ASP A 207 9.93 -3.92 8.25
C ASP A 207 9.67 -4.53 9.63
N GLY A 208 10.66 -4.37 10.50
CA GLY A 208 10.62 -4.82 11.88
C GLY A 208 9.76 -3.94 12.79
N VAL A 209 9.88 -4.18 14.09
CA VAL A 209 9.22 -3.36 15.13
C VAL A 209 10.29 -2.48 15.76
N ALA A 210 10.16 -1.17 15.57
CA ALA A 210 11.03 -0.15 16.15
C ALA A 210 10.66 0.14 17.61
N GLY A 211 9.37 0.10 17.91
CA GLY A 211 8.84 0.38 19.23
C GLY A 211 7.44 -0.17 19.41
N VAL A 212 7.10 -0.47 20.67
CA VAL A 212 5.75 -0.84 21.07
C VAL A 212 5.37 0.06 22.23
N ASN A 213 4.28 0.79 22.07
CA ASN A 213 3.67 1.59 23.12
C ASN A 213 2.32 0.97 23.47
N ILE A 214 2.08 0.76 24.77
CA ILE A 214 0.82 0.23 25.28
C ILE A 214 0.25 1.30 26.21
N HIS A 215 -0.91 1.80 25.86
CA HIS A 215 -1.67 2.74 26.66
C HIS A 215 -2.97 2.09 27.13
N GLN A 216 -3.32 2.34 28.38
CA GLN A 216 -4.61 1.95 28.94
C GLN A 216 -5.50 3.20 28.95
N ASP A 217 -6.48 3.23 28.05
CA ASP A 217 -7.38 4.38 27.88
C ASP A 217 -8.45 4.39 28.98
N GLU A 218 -9.02 3.22 29.26
CA GLU A 218 -10.06 3.01 30.26
C GLU A 218 -9.73 1.77 31.11
N GLU A 219 -10.60 1.36 32.02
CA GLU A 219 -10.34 0.23 32.90
C GLU A 219 -10.08 -1.10 32.16
N ARG A 220 -10.69 -1.28 30.97
CA ARG A 220 -10.54 -2.50 30.14
C ARG A 220 -9.99 -2.26 28.75
N LEU A 221 -9.97 -1.00 28.31
CA LEU A 221 -9.62 -0.63 26.95
C LEU A 221 -8.13 -0.36 26.85
N PHE A 222 -7.44 -1.13 26.02
CA PHE A 222 -6.02 -0.99 25.75
C PHE A 222 -5.82 -0.62 24.30
N THR A 223 -4.93 0.34 24.08
CA THR A 223 -4.44 0.73 22.76
C THR A 223 -2.97 0.37 22.65
N ILE A 224 -2.64 -0.45 21.66
CA ILE A 224 -1.27 -0.79 21.30
C ILE A 224 -0.91 -0.02 20.03
N SER A 225 0.18 0.75 20.11
CA SER A 225 0.79 1.41 18.96
C SER A 225 2.13 0.73 18.64
N LEU A 226 2.26 0.18 17.45
CA LEU A 226 3.50 -0.37 16.92
C LEU A 226 4.15 0.64 15.97
N GLU A 227 5.32 1.14 16.34
CA GLU A 227 6.18 1.86 15.40
C GLU A 227 6.99 0.83 14.62
N LYS A 228 6.85 0.85 13.31
CA LYS A 228 7.54 -0.01 12.36
C LYS A 228 8.90 0.60 12.00
N ALA A 229 9.85 -0.24 11.58
CA ALA A 229 11.17 0.23 11.17
C ALA A 229 11.08 1.24 10.02
N SER A 230 10.17 1.03 9.08
CA SER A 230 9.86 1.91 7.95
C SER A 230 9.38 3.32 8.35
N GLY A 231 9.00 3.52 9.62
CA GLY A 231 8.36 4.73 10.13
C GLY A 231 6.83 4.68 10.10
N LEU A 232 6.23 3.59 9.58
CA LEU A 232 4.80 3.37 9.69
C LEU A 232 4.39 3.15 11.15
N VAL A 233 3.25 3.69 11.56
CA VAL A 233 2.70 3.45 12.90
C VAL A 233 1.36 2.73 12.75
N GLU A 234 1.27 1.52 13.31
CA GLU A 234 0.00 0.78 13.39
C GLU A 234 -0.58 0.93 14.79
N VAL A 235 -1.84 1.34 14.87
CA VAL A 235 -2.56 1.47 16.13
C VAL A 235 -3.72 0.48 16.16
N LYS A 236 -3.81 -0.31 17.22
CA LYS A 236 -4.92 -1.25 17.46
C LYS A 236 -5.45 -1.10 18.87
N THR A 237 -6.76 -1.06 18.99
CA THR A 237 -7.47 -0.95 20.27
C THR A 237 -8.29 -2.20 20.50
N PHE A 238 -8.26 -2.72 21.73
CA PHE A 238 -9.06 -3.87 22.14
C PHE A 238 -9.42 -3.78 23.63
N ALA A 239 -10.56 -4.37 23.98
CA ALA A 239 -10.98 -4.50 25.37
C ALA A 239 -10.61 -5.89 25.91
N ILE A 240 -10.07 -5.96 27.12
CA ILE A 240 -9.79 -7.23 27.81
C ILE A 240 -10.90 -7.47 28.85
N PRO A 241 -11.59 -8.63 28.82
CA PRO A 241 -12.64 -8.97 29.78
C PRO A 241 -12.02 -9.40 31.13
N VAL A 242 -11.32 -8.48 31.79
CA VAL A 242 -10.76 -8.71 33.13
C VAL A 242 -11.84 -8.60 34.20
N THR A 243 -11.64 -9.33 35.28
CA THR A 243 -12.53 -9.31 36.44
C THR A 243 -12.45 -7.98 37.17
N ILE A 244 -13.52 -7.18 37.15
CA ILE A 244 -13.60 -5.91 37.88
C ILE A 244 -14.76 -5.97 38.87
N TYR A 245 -14.50 -5.68 40.14
CA TYR A 245 -15.55 -5.62 41.15
C TYR A 245 -16.34 -4.31 41.03
N ARG A 246 -17.67 -4.42 40.88
CA ARG A 246 -18.62 -3.33 40.66
C ARG A 246 -19.59 -3.14 41.83
N ASP A 247 -19.12 -3.45 43.05
CA ASP A 247 -19.88 -3.35 44.29
C ASP A 247 -21.14 -4.23 44.33
N VAL A 248 -22.11 -3.86 45.17
CA VAL A 248 -23.40 -4.52 45.29
C VAL A 248 -24.22 -4.24 44.02
N PHE A 249 -24.88 -5.28 43.50
CA PHE A 249 -25.75 -5.18 42.31
C PHE A 249 -26.80 -4.06 42.45
N LYS A 250 -26.99 -3.29 41.37
CA LYS A 250 -27.99 -2.22 41.25
C LYS A 250 -28.86 -2.49 40.03
N ALA A 251 -30.17 -2.56 40.22
CA ALA A 251 -31.12 -2.74 39.11
C ALA A 251 -31.12 -1.52 38.17
N GLY A 252 -31.20 -1.77 36.85
CA GLY A 252 -31.16 -0.74 35.82
C GLY A 252 -29.76 -0.16 35.56
N LYS A 253 -28.71 -0.76 36.15
CA LYS A 253 -27.32 -0.50 35.76
C LYS A 253 -26.90 -1.56 34.76
N GLU A 254 -26.27 -1.12 33.66
CA GLU A 254 -25.64 -2.02 32.70
C GLU A 254 -24.28 -2.50 33.22
N TYR A 255 -24.04 -3.79 33.07
CA TYR A 255 -22.80 -4.46 33.43
C TYR A 255 -22.16 -5.07 32.18
N GLU A 256 -20.84 -5.05 32.15
CA GLU A 256 -20.04 -5.55 31.04
C GLU A 256 -19.42 -6.92 31.35
N PRO A 257 -19.06 -7.71 30.33
CA PRO A 257 -18.31 -8.96 30.52
C PRO A 257 -17.07 -8.78 31.40
N GLY A 258 -16.94 -9.65 32.41
CA GLY A 258 -15.90 -9.57 33.42
C GLY A 258 -16.28 -8.73 34.64
N ASP A 259 -17.40 -7.99 34.65
CA ASP A 259 -17.88 -7.35 35.87
C ASP A 259 -18.23 -8.42 36.92
N THR A 260 -17.93 -8.12 38.18
CA THR A 260 -18.36 -8.93 39.32
C THR A 260 -19.13 -8.09 40.31
N VAL A 261 -20.23 -8.62 40.83
CA VAL A 261 -21.08 -7.90 41.78
C VAL A 261 -21.42 -8.78 42.97
N THR A 262 -21.67 -8.14 44.11
CA THR A 262 -22.26 -8.80 45.26
C THR A 262 -23.78 -8.76 45.17
N TRP A 263 -24.44 -9.92 45.22
CA TRP A 263 -25.90 -10.03 45.29
C TRP A 263 -26.33 -11.24 46.12
N ALA A 264 -27.31 -11.04 47.01
CA ALA A 264 -27.82 -12.06 47.93
C ALA A 264 -26.72 -12.78 48.75
N GLY A 265 -25.70 -12.03 49.20
CA GLY A 265 -24.56 -12.53 49.96
C GLY A 265 -23.57 -13.39 49.16
N SER A 266 -23.71 -13.42 47.84
CA SER A 266 -22.87 -14.19 46.91
C SER A 266 -22.19 -13.26 45.91
N LEU A 267 -21.04 -13.67 45.37
CA LEU A 267 -20.36 -12.98 44.29
C LEU A 267 -20.81 -13.58 42.95
N TRP A 268 -21.16 -12.73 42.00
CA TRP A 268 -21.60 -13.11 40.66
C TRP A 268 -20.67 -12.52 39.62
N HIS A 269 -20.37 -13.29 38.57
CA HIS A 269 -19.58 -12.89 37.42
C HIS A 269 -20.49 -12.65 36.21
N CYS A 270 -20.32 -11.51 35.56
CA CYS A 270 -21.02 -11.12 34.36
C CYS A 270 -20.32 -11.72 33.13
N ASN A 271 -21.00 -12.59 32.39
CA ASN A 271 -20.45 -13.25 31.19
C ASN A 271 -20.67 -12.43 29.91
N GLU A 272 -21.77 -11.69 29.87
CA GLU A 272 -22.29 -10.99 28.70
C GLU A 272 -22.86 -9.65 29.14
N LYS A 273 -22.84 -8.65 28.25
CA LYS A 273 -23.40 -7.33 28.56
C LYS A 273 -24.88 -7.45 28.95
N THR A 274 -25.25 -7.03 30.15
CA THR A 274 -26.62 -7.22 30.67
C THR A 274 -26.98 -6.22 31.77
N GLU A 275 -28.29 -5.99 31.92
CA GLU A 275 -28.91 -5.30 33.06
C GLU A 275 -29.70 -6.26 33.96
N ASP A 276 -29.74 -7.54 33.59
CA ASP A 276 -30.52 -8.57 34.26
C ASP A 276 -30.05 -8.74 35.71
N LYS A 277 -30.94 -9.24 36.57
CA LYS A 277 -30.61 -9.50 37.96
C LYS A 277 -29.85 -10.82 38.12
N PRO A 278 -28.76 -10.86 38.92
CA PRO A 278 -28.03 -12.11 39.15
C PRO A 278 -28.90 -13.20 39.78
N GLY A 279 -28.87 -14.39 39.17
CA GLY A 279 -29.63 -15.56 39.62
C GLY A 279 -31.11 -15.55 39.23
N GLU A 280 -31.54 -14.64 38.38
CA GLU A 280 -32.91 -14.62 37.85
C GLU A 280 -33.14 -15.79 36.87
N PRO A 281 -34.19 -16.62 37.05
CA PRO A 281 -34.46 -17.75 36.16
C PRO A 281 -34.60 -17.31 34.70
N GLY A 282 -33.89 -17.98 33.81
CA GLY A 282 -33.92 -17.71 32.36
C GLY A 282 -32.87 -16.72 31.87
N THR A 283 -32.15 -16.04 32.77
CA THR A 283 -31.05 -15.14 32.42
C THR A 283 -29.72 -15.90 32.33
N LYS A 284 -28.88 -15.58 31.34
CA LYS A 284 -27.56 -16.21 31.13
C LYS A 284 -26.38 -15.25 31.36
N GLY A 285 -26.67 -13.97 31.59
CA GLY A 285 -25.66 -12.94 31.77
C GLY A 285 -24.82 -13.11 33.03
N TRP A 286 -25.28 -13.89 34.02
CA TRP A 286 -24.60 -14.06 35.31
C TRP A 286 -24.26 -15.52 35.63
N THR A 287 -23.03 -15.74 36.09
CA THR A 287 -22.56 -16.99 36.71
C THR A 287 -22.30 -16.77 38.19
N LEU A 288 -22.76 -17.68 39.05
CA LEU A 288 -22.42 -17.66 40.47
C LEU A 288 -20.93 -17.98 40.64
N ALA A 289 -20.13 -17.00 41.08
CA ALA A 289 -18.68 -17.15 41.27
C ALA A 289 -18.35 -17.63 42.69
N VAL A 290 -18.99 -17.05 43.70
CA VAL A 290 -18.79 -17.43 45.11
C VAL A 290 -20.14 -17.48 45.81
N LYS A 291 -20.44 -18.61 46.45
CA LYS A 291 -21.69 -18.81 47.20
C LYS A 291 -21.54 -18.35 48.65
N LYS A 292 -22.57 -17.66 49.19
CA LYS A 292 -22.67 -17.39 50.64
C LYS A 292 -22.53 -18.69 51.44
N GLY A 293 -21.73 -18.65 52.50
CA GLY A 293 -21.70 -19.72 53.51
C GLY A 293 -23.04 -19.86 54.25
N ARG A 294 -23.25 -21.03 54.87
CA ARG A 294 -24.41 -21.25 55.75
C ARG A 294 -24.16 -20.57 57.09
N ASP A 295 -25.14 -19.82 57.57
CA ASP A 295 -25.06 -19.20 58.89
C ASP A 295 -25.00 -20.30 59.98
N LEU A 296 -24.16 -20.07 61.00
CA LEU A 296 -24.05 -20.98 62.14
C LEU A 296 -25.40 -21.05 62.88
N ARG A 297 -25.79 -22.25 63.32
CA ARG A 297 -27.00 -22.44 64.09
C ARG A 297 -26.76 -21.91 65.50
N ASP A 298 -27.61 -20.98 65.96
CA ASP A 298 -27.53 -20.48 67.33
C ASP A 298 -27.64 -21.64 68.32
N LYS A 299 -26.72 -21.68 69.30
CA LYS A 299 -26.80 -22.64 70.40
C LYS A 299 -27.95 -22.22 71.30
N GLN A 300 -29.02 -23.02 71.32
CA GLN A 300 -30.08 -22.96 72.33
C GLN A 300 -29.54 -23.36 73.71
#